data_AF-A0A8K1LQG9-F1
#
_entry.id   AF-A0A8K1LQG9-F1
#
_cell.length_a   1.000
_cell.length_b   1.000
_cell.length_c   1.000
_cell.angle_alpha   90.00
_cell.angle_beta   90.00
_cell.angle_gamma   90.00
#
_symmetry.space_group_name_H-M   'P 1'
#
loop_
_entity.id
_entity.type
_entity.pdbx_description
1 polymer ?
#
loop_
_entity_poly.entity_id
_entity_poly.type
_entity_poly.pdbx_seq_one_letter_code
_entity_poly.pdbx_strand_id
1 'polypeptide(L)'
;MGGSGFFGLLYVFSLLGLGFLCSSIWAWLDVCAADIFSWNFVLFAICFVQFVYVTYQVRSVAFDKEFQELYSALFQPLGISLTVYRKIVLCCDAEVITLEKEHCYAMQGKTPIDKLSLLVSGRIRVTVDGEFLHYIFPLQFLDSPEWDSLRPTEEGIFQVTLTAETDCRYVAWRRKKLYLLFAKHRFISRLFSILIGSDIAEKLYALNDRVHVGQGVFKMNATAMSPLTITPLGFVPDLKNSTLDPLNETACENWKEIHHLVFHVANICFAVGLVIPTTLNLHMILLRGLLTVGCALFIIWATLYRCALDIMIWNSVFLVVNLLHFIYLVYRRRPIKIEKELSSLYKRMFEPLHVPPELFQRLTGQFCNIQTLKTGQAYAAEDKTSVDDRLSILLKGKMKVSYRGHFLHNIYPCAFIDSPEFRSTQMNRGEKFQVTIIADDNCKFLCWSRERLTYFLESEPFLYEIFKYLIGKDITNKLYSLNDPTLNDKASKKIDRQPSLCSQLSVMQMRNSMASTSDSEDGLQMFLRGTSSASSLRPGRTSPYLRTSAKMKPIEESVEDDVFEAPSADKLELQRLP
;
A
#
# COMPACT_ATOMS: atom_id res chain seq x y z
N MET A 1 -8.10 5.29 9.57
CA MET A 1 -8.50 4.69 10.87
C MET A 1 -8.69 5.81 11.90
N GLY A 2 -9.89 5.93 12.47
CA GLY A 2 -10.24 7.03 13.37
C GLY A 2 -10.76 6.63 14.75
N GLY A 3 -10.41 5.42 15.19
CA GLY A 3 -10.54 4.99 16.58
C GLY A 3 -9.15 4.72 17.12
N SER A 4 -8.94 5.00 18.40
CA SER A 4 -7.77 4.57 19.17
C SER A 4 -7.27 3.20 18.71
N GLY A 5 -5.99 3.11 18.28
CA GLY A 5 -5.36 1.82 18.02
C GLY A 5 -5.36 0.93 19.27
N PHE A 6 -4.79 -0.27 19.19
CA PHE A 6 -4.75 -1.22 20.31
C PHE A 6 -4.32 -0.60 21.65
N PHE A 7 -3.36 0.34 21.63
CA PHE A 7 -2.94 1.08 22.82
C PHE A 7 -4.04 1.93 23.47
N GLY A 8 -4.86 2.64 22.69
CA GLY A 8 -5.95 3.41 23.29
C GLY A 8 -7.08 2.51 23.81
N LEU A 9 -7.29 1.32 23.25
CA LEU A 9 -8.17 0.31 23.85
C LEU A 9 -7.62 -0.19 25.19
N LEU A 10 -6.30 -0.41 25.29
CA LEU A 10 -5.65 -0.77 26.56
C LEU A 10 -5.88 0.29 27.64
N TYR A 11 -5.70 1.57 27.31
CA TYR A 11 -5.99 2.66 28.24
C TYR A 11 -7.46 2.69 28.66
N VAL A 12 -8.40 2.54 27.72
CA VAL A 12 -9.84 2.54 28.00
C VAL A 12 -10.21 1.41 28.95
N PHE A 13 -9.83 0.17 28.66
CA PHE A 13 -10.20 -0.97 29.50
C PHE A 13 -9.46 -0.99 30.85
N SER A 14 -8.21 -0.53 30.89
CA SER A 14 -7.46 -0.42 32.15
C SER A 14 -8.07 0.62 33.08
N LEU A 15 -8.31 1.85 32.60
CA LEU A 15 -8.84 2.93 33.45
C LEU A 15 -10.30 2.69 33.85
N LEU A 16 -11.15 2.20 32.93
CA LEU A 16 -12.53 1.83 33.28
C LEU A 16 -12.55 0.65 34.25
N GLY A 17 -11.71 -0.36 34.04
CA GLY A 17 -11.56 -1.50 34.95
C GLY A 17 -11.18 -1.05 36.36
N LEU A 18 -10.16 -0.22 36.49
CA LEU A 18 -9.76 0.35 37.79
C LEU A 18 -10.89 1.15 38.45
N GLY A 19 -11.62 1.96 37.66
CA GLY A 19 -12.80 2.68 38.15
C GLY A 19 -13.88 1.76 38.73
N PHE A 20 -14.24 0.70 38.00
CA PHE A 20 -15.22 -0.28 38.49
C PHE A 20 -14.73 -1.08 39.70
N LEU A 21 -13.43 -1.38 39.78
CA LEU A 21 -12.84 -2.02 40.95
C LEU A 21 -12.95 -1.12 42.19
N CYS A 22 -12.60 0.16 42.07
CA CYS A 22 -12.76 1.15 43.15
C CYS A 22 -14.22 1.27 43.59
N SER A 23 -15.16 1.36 42.64
CA SER A 23 -16.59 1.41 42.94
C SER A 23 -17.11 0.13 43.61
N SER A 24 -16.54 -1.04 43.27
CA SER A 24 -16.87 -2.32 43.92
C SER A 24 -16.38 -2.33 45.38
N ILE A 25 -15.16 -1.86 45.62
CA ILE A 25 -14.58 -1.78 46.97
C ILE A 25 -15.40 -0.81 47.84
N TRP A 26 -15.73 0.38 47.31
CA TRP A 26 -16.60 1.34 47.99
C TRP A 26 -17.99 0.78 48.30
N ALA A 27 -18.61 0.08 47.34
CA ALA A 27 -19.93 -0.54 47.55
C ALA A 27 -19.91 -1.63 48.63
N TRP A 28 -18.79 -2.34 48.76
CA TRP A 28 -18.60 -3.39 49.74
C TRP A 28 -18.30 -2.85 51.14
N LEU A 29 -17.41 -1.84 51.25
CA LEU A 29 -16.95 -1.32 52.54
C LEU A 29 -17.90 -0.29 53.15
N ASP A 30 -18.41 0.64 52.33
CA ASP A 30 -19.14 1.82 52.83
C ASP A 30 -20.66 1.70 52.65
N VAL A 31 -21.11 1.20 51.49
CA VAL A 31 -22.53 1.27 51.09
C VAL A 31 -23.33 0.04 51.49
N CYS A 32 -22.69 -1.13 51.64
CA CYS A 32 -23.36 -2.38 51.97
C CYS A 32 -24.49 -2.75 50.98
N ALA A 33 -24.26 -2.55 49.68
CA ALA A 33 -25.25 -2.79 48.62
C ALA A 33 -24.79 -3.89 47.64
N ALA A 34 -25.45 -5.05 47.71
CA ALA A 34 -24.97 -6.29 47.08
C ALA A 34 -25.10 -6.24 45.56
N ASP A 35 -26.13 -5.56 45.09
CA ASP A 35 -26.39 -5.30 43.68
C ASP A 35 -25.39 -4.31 43.07
N ILE A 36 -25.08 -3.20 43.76
CA ILE A 36 -24.06 -2.24 43.35
C ILE A 36 -22.70 -2.93 43.28
N PHE A 37 -22.34 -3.70 44.32
CA PHE A 37 -21.12 -4.49 44.31
C PHE A 37 -21.09 -5.47 43.12
N SER A 38 -22.14 -6.28 42.95
CA SER A 38 -22.18 -7.32 41.92
C SER A 38 -22.02 -6.76 40.51
N TRP A 39 -22.73 -5.66 40.18
CA TRP A 39 -22.63 -5.06 38.86
C TRP A 39 -21.26 -4.43 38.59
N ASN A 40 -20.72 -3.67 39.54
CA ASN A 40 -19.39 -3.09 39.36
C ASN A 40 -18.31 -4.18 39.25
N PHE A 41 -18.42 -5.27 40.01
CA PHE A 41 -17.48 -6.39 39.92
C PHE A 41 -17.58 -7.11 38.57
N VAL A 42 -18.79 -7.33 38.05
CA VAL A 42 -18.99 -7.90 36.70
C VAL A 42 -18.39 -6.99 35.62
N LEU A 43 -18.63 -5.68 35.70
CA LEU A 43 -18.07 -4.72 34.73
C LEU A 43 -16.53 -4.67 34.81
N PHE A 44 -15.96 -4.76 36.02
CA PHE A 44 -14.52 -4.92 36.21
C PHE A 44 -14.00 -6.20 35.54
N ALA A 45 -14.66 -7.35 35.77
CA ALA A 45 -14.25 -8.61 35.16
C ALA A 45 -14.28 -8.56 33.63
N ILE A 46 -15.32 -7.94 33.04
CA ILE A 46 -15.41 -7.72 31.59
C ILE A 46 -14.23 -6.86 31.10
N CYS A 47 -13.98 -5.71 31.74
CA CYS A 47 -12.85 -4.84 31.40
C CYS A 47 -11.51 -5.57 31.52
N PHE A 48 -11.31 -6.39 32.56
CA PHE A 48 -10.09 -7.15 32.77
C PHE A 48 -9.89 -8.21 31.68
N VAL A 49 -10.94 -8.97 31.33
CA VAL A 49 -10.89 -9.95 30.23
C VAL A 49 -10.57 -9.26 28.90
N GLN A 50 -11.21 -8.12 28.60
CA GLN A 50 -10.91 -7.34 27.40
C GLN A 50 -9.48 -6.79 27.40
N PHE A 51 -8.99 -6.32 28.53
CA PHE A 51 -7.61 -5.87 28.69
C PHE A 51 -6.61 -7.02 28.43
N VAL A 52 -6.85 -8.20 29.00
CA VAL A 52 -6.02 -9.40 28.75
C VAL A 52 -6.08 -9.80 27.28
N TYR A 53 -7.27 -9.80 26.67
CA TYR A 53 -7.46 -10.12 25.26
C TYR A 53 -6.70 -9.15 24.34
N VAL A 54 -6.83 -7.84 24.55
CA VAL A 54 -6.12 -6.81 23.77
C VAL A 54 -4.61 -6.90 24.01
N THR A 55 -4.17 -7.12 25.24
CA THR A 55 -2.75 -7.29 25.58
C THR A 55 -2.16 -8.54 24.92
N TYR A 56 -2.90 -9.65 24.91
CA TYR A 56 -2.52 -10.86 24.19
C TYR A 56 -2.40 -10.59 22.69
N GLN A 57 -3.36 -9.88 22.09
CA GLN A 57 -3.30 -9.48 20.69
C GLN A 57 -2.03 -8.66 20.41
N VAL A 58 -1.73 -7.63 21.21
CA VAL A 58 -0.52 -6.80 21.06
C VAL A 58 0.77 -7.61 21.24
N ARG A 59 0.87 -8.42 22.31
CA ARG A 59 2.05 -9.25 22.59
C ARG A 59 2.30 -10.30 21.51
N SER A 60 1.22 -10.84 20.93
CA SER A 60 1.32 -11.82 19.83
C SER A 60 1.86 -11.23 18.52
N VAL A 61 2.12 -9.91 18.46
CA VAL A 61 2.73 -9.24 17.31
C VAL A 61 4.17 -8.78 17.57
N ALA A 62 4.86 -9.40 18.53
CA ALA A 62 6.32 -9.28 18.60
C ALA A 62 6.95 -10.04 17.44
N PHE A 63 7.88 -9.38 16.74
CA PHE A 63 8.65 -9.96 15.64
C PHE A 63 10.12 -10.02 16.01
N ASP A 64 10.85 -10.94 15.40
CA ASP A 64 12.31 -10.92 15.48
C ASP A 64 12.87 -9.62 14.92
N LYS A 65 14.07 -9.24 15.38
CA LYS A 65 14.69 -7.95 15.08
C LYS A 65 14.71 -7.64 13.56
N GLU A 66 15.03 -8.62 12.73
CA GLU A 66 15.08 -8.47 11.28
C GLU A 66 13.70 -8.18 10.66
N PHE A 67 12.66 -8.87 11.12
CA PHE A 67 11.30 -8.61 10.67
C PHE A 67 10.77 -7.26 11.20
N GLN A 68 11.23 -6.82 12.37
CA GLN A 68 10.88 -5.50 12.89
C GLN A 68 11.56 -4.36 12.10
N GLU A 69 12.83 -4.54 11.75
CA GLU A 69 13.56 -3.61 10.87
C GLU A 69 12.90 -3.56 9.47
N LEU A 70 12.60 -4.72 8.88
CA LEU A 70 11.88 -4.82 7.61
C LEU A 70 10.51 -4.13 7.67
N TYR A 71 9.75 -4.32 8.75
CA TYR A 71 8.48 -3.63 8.94
C TYR A 71 8.67 -2.11 8.97
N SER A 72 9.61 -1.62 9.79
CA SER A 72 9.84 -0.19 9.97
C SER A 72 10.27 0.51 8.68
N ALA A 73 11.04 -0.18 7.83
CA ALA A 73 11.59 0.39 6.61
C ALA A 73 10.62 0.31 5.42
N LEU A 74 9.91 -0.80 5.24
CA LEU A 74 9.11 -1.05 4.03
C LEU A 74 7.60 -0.92 4.26
N PHE A 75 7.07 -1.50 5.35
CA PHE A 75 5.63 -1.66 5.53
C PHE A 75 4.99 -0.56 6.39
N GLN A 76 5.70 -0.05 7.39
CA GLN A 76 5.23 1.02 8.26
C GLN A 76 4.99 2.34 7.51
N PRO A 77 5.88 2.80 6.60
CA PRO A 77 5.66 4.03 5.83
C PRO A 77 4.41 3.94 4.93
N LEU A 78 4.06 2.73 4.47
CA LEU A 78 2.85 2.42 3.71
C LEU A 78 1.59 2.28 4.58
N GLY A 79 1.66 2.63 5.88
CA GLY A 79 0.51 2.57 6.79
C GLY A 79 0.01 1.14 7.06
N ILE A 80 0.83 0.12 6.80
CA ILE A 80 0.44 -1.28 7.01
C ILE A 80 0.41 -1.57 8.50
N SER A 81 -0.74 -2.04 9.01
CA SER A 81 -0.83 -2.46 10.41
C SER A 81 0.00 -3.71 10.70
N LEU A 82 0.55 -3.80 11.89
CA LEU A 82 1.28 -4.98 12.39
C LEU A 82 0.50 -6.31 12.24
N THR A 83 -0.84 -6.28 12.32
CA THR A 83 -1.69 -7.47 12.14
C THR A 83 -1.73 -7.96 10.69
N VAL A 84 -1.70 -7.05 9.71
CA VAL A 84 -1.58 -7.41 8.29
C VAL A 84 -0.17 -7.90 8.01
N TYR A 85 0.84 -7.19 8.53
CA TYR A 85 2.24 -7.61 8.38
C TYR A 85 2.48 -9.01 8.94
N ARG A 86 1.90 -9.35 10.09
CA ARG A 86 1.96 -10.71 10.65
C ARG A 86 1.49 -11.78 9.66
N LYS A 87 0.44 -11.52 8.89
CA LYS A 87 -0.05 -12.46 7.86
C LYS A 87 0.97 -12.65 6.74
N ILE A 88 1.69 -11.58 6.38
CA ILE A 88 2.77 -11.62 5.39
C ILE A 88 3.95 -12.44 5.94
N VAL A 89 4.36 -12.20 7.18
CA VAL A 89 5.45 -12.93 7.86
C VAL A 89 5.11 -14.43 8.04
N LEU A 90 3.89 -14.75 8.47
CA LEU A 90 3.46 -16.15 8.57
C LEU A 90 3.41 -16.87 7.21
N CYS A 91 3.28 -16.13 6.11
CA CYS A 91 3.28 -16.70 4.77
C CYS A 91 4.68 -17.08 4.27
N CYS A 92 5.75 -16.50 4.85
CA CYS A 92 7.14 -16.91 4.63
C CYS A 92 7.68 -17.76 5.78
N ASP A 93 6.80 -18.47 6.49
CA ASP A 93 7.14 -19.38 7.60
C ASP A 93 7.91 -18.68 8.75
N ALA A 94 7.88 -17.35 8.81
CA ALA A 94 8.61 -16.50 9.76
C ALA A 94 10.12 -16.79 9.82
N GLU A 95 10.71 -17.19 8.69
CA GLU A 95 12.12 -17.56 8.59
C GLU A 95 12.91 -16.56 7.74
N VAL A 96 14.12 -16.22 8.19
CA VAL A 96 15.11 -15.47 7.41
C VAL A 96 16.20 -16.46 6.98
N ILE A 97 16.42 -16.54 5.67
CA ILE A 97 17.33 -17.49 5.06
C ILE A 97 18.69 -16.82 4.85
N THR A 98 19.77 -17.51 5.23
CA THR A 98 21.15 -17.07 4.98
C THR A 98 21.65 -17.59 3.65
N LEU A 99 22.45 -16.77 2.96
CA LEU A 99 23.15 -17.13 1.74
C LEU A 99 24.60 -16.64 1.88
N GLU A 100 25.52 -17.59 1.98
CA GLU A 100 26.94 -17.30 2.14
C GLU A 100 27.52 -16.65 0.89
N LYS A 101 28.59 -15.88 1.07
CA LYS A 101 29.35 -15.30 -0.04
C LYS A 101 29.70 -16.34 -1.12
N GLU A 102 29.66 -15.91 -2.38
CA GLU A 102 29.85 -16.69 -3.62
C GLU A 102 28.80 -17.77 -3.89
N HIS A 103 27.82 -18.00 -3.01
CA HIS A 103 26.74 -18.94 -3.29
C HIS A 103 25.69 -18.32 -4.21
N CYS A 104 25.10 -19.15 -5.07
CA CYS A 104 24.05 -18.73 -5.99
C CYS A 104 22.66 -18.87 -5.35
N TYR A 105 21.89 -17.79 -5.34
CA TYR A 105 20.45 -17.83 -5.08
C TYR A 105 19.71 -18.51 -6.24
N ALA A 106 20.08 -18.18 -7.48
CA ALA A 106 19.53 -18.75 -8.69
C ALA A 106 20.62 -18.88 -9.77
N MET A 107 20.52 -19.93 -10.58
CA MET A 107 21.37 -20.18 -11.74
C MET A 107 20.53 -20.11 -13.02
N GLN A 108 21.05 -19.38 -13.99
CA GLN A 108 20.45 -19.24 -15.32
C GLN A 108 20.16 -20.60 -15.96
N GLY A 109 18.95 -20.75 -16.51
CA GLY A 109 18.48 -21.95 -17.19
C GLY A 109 18.28 -23.17 -16.30
N LYS A 110 18.51 -23.07 -14.98
CA LYS A 110 18.49 -24.21 -14.06
C LYS A 110 17.48 -24.03 -12.92
N THR A 111 17.47 -22.86 -12.29
CA THR A 111 16.64 -22.64 -11.11
C THR A 111 15.20 -22.35 -11.53
N PRO A 112 14.18 -23.06 -10.99
CA PRO A 112 12.77 -22.76 -11.25
C PRO A 112 12.31 -21.51 -10.48
N ILE A 113 11.31 -20.81 -11.01
CA ILE A 113 10.70 -19.63 -10.39
C ILE A 113 9.52 -20.08 -9.50
N ASP A 114 9.82 -20.50 -8.27
CA ASP A 114 8.86 -21.10 -7.34
C ASP A 114 8.59 -20.27 -6.08
N LYS A 115 9.27 -19.13 -5.92
CA LYS A 115 9.18 -18.21 -4.79
C LYS A 115 9.36 -16.76 -5.22
N LEU A 116 8.95 -15.84 -4.34
CA LEU A 116 9.28 -14.42 -4.39
C LEU A 116 10.13 -14.13 -3.15
N SER A 117 11.27 -13.46 -3.28
CA SER A 117 12.21 -13.23 -2.19
C SER A 117 12.62 -11.76 -2.09
N LEU A 118 12.79 -11.28 -0.86
CA LEU A 118 13.22 -9.92 -0.55
C LEU A 118 14.54 -9.95 0.22
N LEU A 119 15.53 -9.20 -0.26
CA LEU A 119 16.84 -9.10 0.39
C LEU A 119 16.74 -8.24 1.66
N VAL A 120 17.15 -8.77 2.80
CA VAL A 120 17.15 -8.08 4.09
C VAL A 120 18.52 -7.44 4.38
N SER A 121 19.60 -8.17 4.09
CA SER A 121 20.97 -7.66 4.24
C SER A 121 21.92 -8.28 3.22
N GLY A 122 23.02 -7.58 2.93
CA GLY A 122 24.05 -8.02 1.98
C GLY A 122 23.85 -7.44 0.58
N ARG A 123 24.55 -8.01 -0.41
CA ARG A 123 24.50 -7.57 -1.81
C ARG A 123 24.56 -8.77 -2.76
N ILE A 124 23.66 -8.78 -3.74
CA ILE A 124 23.57 -9.84 -4.76
C ILE A 124 24.03 -9.29 -6.10
N ARG A 125 24.93 -9.99 -6.77
CA ARG A 125 25.39 -9.72 -8.13
C ARG A 125 24.49 -10.45 -9.13
N VAL A 126 23.96 -9.73 -10.10
CA VAL A 126 23.18 -10.28 -11.21
C VAL A 126 24.06 -10.41 -12.45
N THR A 127 24.07 -11.60 -13.04
CA THR A 127 24.83 -11.89 -14.27
C THR A 127 23.96 -12.63 -15.29
N VAL A 128 24.24 -12.43 -16.58
CA VAL A 128 23.64 -13.18 -17.69
C VAL A 128 24.78 -13.64 -18.59
N ASP A 129 24.86 -14.94 -18.85
CA ASP A 129 25.95 -15.55 -19.64
C ASP A 129 27.36 -15.20 -19.11
N GLY A 130 27.47 -14.96 -17.79
CA GLY A 130 28.71 -14.56 -17.12
C GLY A 130 28.98 -13.05 -17.11
N GLU A 131 28.25 -12.26 -17.92
CA GLU A 131 28.37 -10.80 -17.96
C GLU A 131 27.60 -10.15 -16.81
N PHE A 132 28.20 -9.12 -16.19
CA PHE A 132 27.59 -8.40 -15.08
C PHE A 132 26.49 -7.44 -15.56
N LEU A 133 25.32 -7.51 -14.91
CA LEU A 133 24.21 -6.60 -15.16
C LEU A 133 24.13 -5.49 -14.11
N HIS A 134 23.76 -5.85 -12.89
CA HIS A 134 23.57 -4.90 -11.79
C HIS A 134 23.70 -5.59 -10.43
N TYR A 135 23.67 -4.79 -9.37
CA TYR A 135 23.56 -5.28 -7.99
C TYR A 135 22.14 -5.13 -7.49
N ILE A 136 21.69 -6.09 -6.68
CA ILE A 136 20.48 -5.99 -5.86
C ILE A 136 20.90 -5.66 -4.42
N PHE A 137 20.26 -4.65 -3.85
CA PHE A 137 20.55 -4.10 -2.53
C PHE A 137 19.46 -4.45 -1.50
N PRO A 138 19.71 -4.26 -0.19
CA PRO A 138 18.71 -4.49 0.84
C PRO A 138 17.40 -3.76 0.56
N LEU A 139 16.28 -4.38 0.96
CA LEU A 139 14.90 -3.94 0.71
C LEU A 139 14.44 -4.02 -0.76
N GLN A 140 15.22 -4.65 -1.63
CA GLN A 140 14.81 -4.97 -3.01
C GLN A 140 14.47 -6.45 -3.16
N PHE A 141 13.55 -6.75 -4.07
CA PHE A 141 13.22 -8.13 -4.41
C PHE A 141 14.36 -8.76 -5.19
N LEU A 142 14.57 -10.07 -5.02
CA LEU A 142 15.58 -10.81 -5.78
C LEU A 142 15.06 -11.20 -7.17
N ASP A 143 13.77 -11.49 -7.25
CA ASP A 143 13.11 -12.24 -8.33
C ASP A 143 11.81 -11.57 -8.81
N SER A 144 11.66 -10.27 -8.56
CA SER A 144 10.47 -9.50 -8.99
C SER A 144 10.24 -9.51 -10.51
N PRO A 145 11.24 -9.36 -11.41
CA PRO A 145 10.98 -9.45 -12.85
C PRO A 145 10.53 -10.84 -13.27
N GLU A 146 11.18 -11.88 -12.75
CA GLU A 146 10.87 -13.29 -13.02
C GLU A 146 9.47 -13.63 -12.52
N TRP A 147 9.13 -13.18 -11.32
CA TRP A 147 7.84 -13.41 -10.69
C TRP A 147 6.68 -12.80 -11.48
N ASP A 148 6.82 -11.53 -11.89
CA ASP A 148 5.77 -10.76 -12.55
C ASP A 148 5.56 -11.18 -14.01
N SER A 149 6.61 -11.70 -14.65
CA SER A 149 6.56 -12.21 -16.03
C SER A 149 5.71 -13.47 -16.21
N LEU A 150 5.48 -14.22 -15.13
CA LEU A 150 4.77 -15.49 -15.17
C LEU A 150 3.33 -15.34 -14.70
N ARG A 151 2.39 -15.94 -15.44
CA ARG A 151 1.04 -16.14 -14.93
C ARG A 151 1.05 -17.10 -13.72
N PRO A 152 0.03 -17.06 -12.84
CA PRO A 152 0.02 -17.90 -11.64
C PRO A 152 0.09 -19.41 -11.92
N THR A 153 -0.38 -19.85 -13.09
CA THR A 153 -0.38 -21.26 -13.53
C THR A 153 0.85 -21.65 -14.35
N GLU A 154 1.70 -20.68 -14.71
CA GLU A 154 2.88 -20.92 -15.54
C GLU A 154 4.08 -21.23 -14.67
N GLU A 155 4.87 -22.20 -15.13
CA GLU A 155 6.19 -22.49 -14.59
C GLU A 155 7.23 -21.81 -15.49
N GLY A 156 8.29 -21.32 -14.86
CA GLY A 156 9.41 -20.71 -15.56
C GLY A 156 10.72 -21.00 -14.87
N ILE A 157 11.81 -20.72 -15.57
CA ILE A 157 13.18 -20.86 -15.09
C ILE A 157 13.85 -19.49 -15.10
N PHE A 158 14.73 -19.26 -14.12
CA PHE A 158 15.52 -18.05 -14.04
C PHE A 158 16.36 -17.89 -15.32
N GLN A 159 16.32 -16.68 -15.88
CA GLN A 159 17.11 -16.32 -17.06
C GLN A 159 18.42 -15.63 -16.69
N VAL A 160 18.61 -15.32 -15.41
CA VAL A 160 19.81 -14.67 -14.88
C VAL A 160 20.39 -15.52 -13.75
N THR A 161 21.70 -15.39 -13.52
CA THR A 161 22.38 -15.96 -12.36
C THR A 161 22.52 -14.89 -11.27
N LEU A 162 22.04 -15.22 -10.08
CA LEU A 162 22.06 -14.36 -8.89
C LEU A 162 23.07 -14.94 -7.89
N THR A 163 24.19 -14.25 -7.67
CA THR A 163 25.27 -14.70 -6.79
C THR A 163 25.46 -13.74 -5.63
N ALA A 164 25.58 -14.27 -4.41
CA ALA A 164 25.92 -13.49 -3.22
C ALA A 164 27.35 -12.96 -3.31
N GLU A 165 27.50 -11.63 -3.29
CA GLU A 165 28.82 -11.00 -3.27
C GLU A 165 29.32 -10.76 -1.83
N THR A 166 28.38 -10.68 -0.89
CA THR A 166 28.63 -10.68 0.56
C THR A 166 27.75 -11.75 1.19
N ASP A 167 27.94 -12.03 2.47
CA ASP A 167 26.95 -12.79 3.21
C ASP A 167 25.61 -12.06 3.17
N CYS A 168 24.58 -12.79 2.75
CA CYS A 168 23.26 -12.28 2.46
C CYS A 168 22.23 -12.92 3.38
N ARG A 169 21.20 -12.14 3.71
CA ARG A 169 20.02 -12.64 4.41
C ARG A 169 18.78 -12.17 3.66
N TYR A 170 17.82 -13.07 3.46
CA TYR A 170 16.63 -12.77 2.69
C TYR A 170 15.41 -13.51 3.23
N VAL A 171 14.23 -12.97 2.95
CA VAL A 171 12.94 -13.60 3.24
C VAL A 171 12.35 -14.14 1.94
N ALA A 172 11.74 -15.32 1.98
CA ALA A 172 11.16 -15.96 0.79
C ALA A 172 9.73 -16.42 1.01
N TRP A 173 8.84 -16.04 0.09
CA TRP A 173 7.46 -16.50 0.03
C TRP A 173 7.29 -17.51 -1.10
N ARG A 174 6.91 -18.75 -0.77
CA ARG A 174 6.60 -19.76 -1.79
C ARG A 174 5.42 -19.30 -2.65
N ARG A 175 5.54 -19.47 -3.97
CA ARG A 175 4.60 -18.93 -4.96
C ARG A 175 3.15 -19.31 -4.68
N LYS A 176 2.89 -20.60 -4.50
CA LYS A 176 1.54 -21.13 -4.20
C LYS A 176 0.97 -20.58 -2.89
N LYS A 177 1.76 -20.49 -1.81
CA LYS A 177 1.31 -19.93 -0.52
C LYS A 177 0.97 -18.45 -0.65
N LEU A 178 1.80 -17.68 -1.37
CA LEU A 178 1.61 -16.25 -1.56
C LEU A 178 0.36 -15.93 -2.38
N TYR A 179 0.08 -16.67 -3.45
CA TYR A 179 -1.17 -16.51 -4.22
C TYR A 179 -2.42 -16.87 -3.41
N LEU A 180 -2.36 -17.90 -2.54
CA LEU A 180 -3.45 -18.20 -1.61
C LEU A 180 -3.70 -17.04 -0.63
N LEU A 181 -2.63 -16.39 -0.15
CA LEU A 181 -2.74 -15.19 0.68
C LEU A 181 -3.40 -14.03 -0.09
N PHE A 182 -3.01 -13.83 -1.36
CA PHE A 182 -3.60 -12.81 -2.23
C PHE A 182 -5.09 -13.03 -2.47
N ALA A 183 -5.50 -14.27 -2.74
CA ALA A 183 -6.91 -14.63 -2.92
C ALA A 183 -7.73 -14.35 -1.65
N LYS A 184 -7.17 -14.63 -0.47
CA LYS A 184 -7.82 -14.38 0.83
C LYS A 184 -7.85 -12.89 1.20
N HIS A 185 -6.85 -12.11 0.76
CA HIS A 185 -6.63 -10.74 1.17
C HIS A 185 -6.28 -9.85 -0.03
N ARG A 186 -7.32 -9.32 -0.70
CA ARG A 186 -7.18 -8.38 -1.83
C ARG A 186 -6.27 -7.19 -1.54
N PHE A 187 -6.31 -6.66 -0.31
CA PHE A 187 -5.41 -5.58 0.13
C PHE A 187 -3.93 -5.97 0.01
N ILE A 188 -3.56 -7.16 0.48
CA ILE A 188 -2.17 -7.66 0.42
C ILE A 188 -1.76 -7.88 -1.04
N SER A 189 -2.67 -8.38 -1.88
CA SER A 189 -2.42 -8.51 -3.32
C SER A 189 -2.11 -7.16 -3.98
N ARG A 190 -2.90 -6.12 -3.68
CA ARG A 190 -2.68 -4.76 -4.21
C ARG A 190 -1.36 -4.17 -3.71
N LEU A 191 -1.03 -4.37 -2.43
CA LEU A 191 0.24 -3.97 -1.84
C LEU A 191 1.43 -4.62 -2.56
N PHE A 192 1.44 -5.94 -2.74
CA PHE A 192 2.54 -6.62 -3.42
C PHE A 192 2.65 -6.19 -4.89
N SER A 193 1.53 -5.97 -5.57
CA SER A 193 1.53 -5.49 -6.96
C SER A 193 2.22 -4.12 -7.11
N ILE A 194 2.02 -3.17 -6.19
CA ILE A 194 2.71 -1.88 -6.25
C ILE A 194 4.19 -1.98 -5.83
N LEU A 195 4.51 -2.85 -4.88
CA LEU A 195 5.89 -3.09 -4.43
C LEU A 195 6.73 -3.71 -5.54
N ILE A 196 6.24 -4.78 -6.16
CA ILE A 196 6.91 -5.49 -7.27
C ILE A 196 7.06 -4.56 -8.47
N GLY A 197 5.99 -3.88 -8.88
CA GLY A 197 6.03 -2.96 -10.01
C GLY A 197 7.04 -1.82 -9.82
N SER A 198 7.14 -1.27 -8.61
CA SER A 198 8.15 -0.23 -8.31
C SER A 198 9.58 -0.75 -8.32
N ASP A 199 9.82 -1.93 -7.74
CA ASP A 199 11.13 -2.57 -7.69
C ASP A 199 11.66 -2.89 -9.10
N ILE A 200 10.80 -3.42 -9.98
CA ILE A 200 11.14 -3.65 -11.40
C ILE A 200 11.58 -2.35 -12.06
N ALA A 201 10.80 -1.28 -11.87
CA ALA A 201 11.15 0.01 -12.45
C ALA A 201 12.47 0.57 -11.88
N GLU A 202 12.75 0.42 -10.57
CA GLU A 202 14.06 0.81 -9.99
C GLU A 202 15.24 0.09 -10.64
N LYS A 203 15.13 -1.23 -10.81
CA LYS A 203 16.18 -2.05 -11.43
C LYS A 203 16.45 -1.64 -12.87
N LEU A 204 15.41 -1.26 -13.61
CA LEU A 204 15.56 -0.79 -14.99
C LEU A 204 16.28 0.55 -15.08
N TYR A 205 15.98 1.50 -14.18
CA TYR A 205 16.74 2.75 -14.12
C TYR A 205 18.21 2.50 -13.75
N ALA A 206 18.49 1.58 -12.82
CA ALA A 206 19.85 1.22 -12.44
C ALA A 206 20.66 0.62 -13.62
N LEU A 207 20.01 -0.10 -14.54
CA LEU A 207 20.63 -0.59 -15.78
C LEU A 207 20.91 0.54 -16.78
N ASN A 208 19.99 1.50 -16.89
CA ASN A 208 20.13 2.62 -17.83
C ASN A 208 21.22 3.62 -17.42
N ASP A 209 21.41 3.85 -16.12
CA ASP A 209 22.47 4.72 -15.61
C ASP A 209 23.88 4.18 -15.94
N ARG A 210 24.04 2.88 -16.13
CA ARG A 210 25.33 2.27 -16.54
C ARG A 210 25.73 2.60 -17.99
N VAL A 211 24.77 2.91 -18.86
CA VAL A 211 25.05 3.39 -20.23
C VAL A 211 25.61 4.82 -20.22
N HIS A 212 25.37 5.58 -19.15
CA HIS A 212 25.79 6.98 -19.00
C HIS A 212 26.99 7.19 -18.07
N VAL A 213 27.31 6.24 -17.20
CA VAL A 213 28.40 6.37 -16.22
C VAL A 213 29.67 5.68 -16.72
N GLY A 214 30.13 6.15 -17.87
CA GLY A 214 31.56 6.17 -18.19
C GLY A 214 32.23 7.45 -17.66
N GLN A 215 31.82 7.98 -16.50
CA GLN A 215 32.50 9.07 -15.79
C GLN A 215 31.79 9.40 -14.47
N GLY A 216 32.54 9.43 -13.36
CA GLY A 216 32.16 10.16 -12.13
C GLY A 216 31.82 9.30 -10.92
N VAL A 217 32.86 8.94 -10.14
CA VAL A 217 32.74 8.40 -8.78
C VAL A 217 32.53 9.57 -7.81
N PHE A 218 31.47 9.54 -7.00
CA PHE A 218 31.35 10.40 -5.81
C PHE A 218 31.29 9.56 -4.53
N LYS A 219 32.23 9.84 -3.63
CA LYS A 219 32.33 9.34 -2.26
C LYS A 219 31.30 10.02 -1.36
N MET A 220 30.66 9.25 -0.49
CA MET A 220 29.82 9.76 0.61
C MET A 220 30.62 9.68 1.91
N ASN A 221 30.83 10.83 2.57
CA ASN A 221 31.40 10.91 3.92
C ASN A 221 30.28 10.82 4.96
N ALA A 222 30.47 9.97 5.96
CA ALA A 222 29.64 9.87 7.14
C ALA A 222 30.03 10.96 8.16
N THR A 223 29.06 11.71 8.67
CA THR A 223 29.19 12.52 9.88
C THR A 223 28.40 11.89 11.01
N ALA A 224 29.13 11.54 12.07
CA ALA A 224 28.61 11.00 13.32
C ALA A 224 27.82 12.07 14.09
N MET A 225 26.76 11.64 14.77
CA MET A 225 25.98 12.46 15.71
C MET A 225 26.12 11.87 17.12
N SER A 226 26.54 12.72 18.06
CA SER A 226 26.78 12.42 19.47
C SER A 226 25.49 12.32 20.30
N PRO A 227 25.48 11.58 21.42
CA PRO A 227 24.29 11.45 22.26
C PRO A 227 24.16 12.59 23.30
N LEU A 228 22.94 13.12 23.45
CA LEU A 228 22.57 14.05 24.52
C LEU A 228 22.13 13.28 25.77
N THR A 229 22.83 13.57 26.86
CA THR A 229 22.57 13.17 28.25
C THR A 229 21.27 13.80 28.75
N ILE A 230 20.36 13.00 29.33
CA ILE A 230 19.23 13.50 30.12
C ILE A 230 19.42 13.02 31.57
N THR A 231 19.43 14.01 32.47
CA THR A 231 19.50 13.92 33.93
C THR A 231 18.22 13.32 34.52
N PRO A 232 18.31 12.53 35.61
CA PRO A 232 17.12 12.13 36.37
C PRO A 232 16.79 13.21 37.41
N LEU A 233 15.55 13.69 37.41
CA LEU A 233 15.01 14.51 38.49
C LEU A 233 14.56 13.57 39.62
N GLY A 234 15.30 13.58 40.73
CA GLY A 234 14.88 12.94 41.97
C GLY A 234 13.77 13.76 42.63
N PHE A 235 12.67 13.10 42.99
CA PHE A 235 11.66 13.63 43.89
C PHE A 235 11.61 12.75 45.14
N VAL A 236 11.84 13.37 46.29
CA VAL A 236 11.66 12.80 47.64
C VAL A 236 10.24 13.11 48.10
N PRO A 237 9.49 12.15 48.67
CA PRO A 237 8.36 12.47 49.52
C PRO A 237 8.81 12.51 50.98
N ASP A 238 8.62 13.67 51.61
CA ASP A 238 8.82 13.86 53.04
C ASP A 238 7.57 13.38 53.80
N LEU A 239 7.81 12.57 54.83
CA LEU A 239 6.82 11.89 55.65
C LEU A 239 6.50 12.79 56.86
N LYS A 240 5.24 13.19 57.03
CA LYS A 240 4.76 13.69 58.33
C LYS A 240 3.44 13.02 58.72
N ASN A 241 3.52 12.37 59.88
CA ASN A 241 2.45 11.70 60.58
C ASN A 241 1.20 12.56 60.78
N SER A 242 0.04 11.95 60.65
CA SER A 242 -1.18 12.35 61.32
C SER A 242 -1.81 11.08 61.91
N THR A 243 -1.70 11.01 63.24
CA THR A 243 -2.57 10.35 64.23
C THR A 243 -3.55 9.27 63.74
N LEU A 244 -3.34 8.07 64.29
CA LEU A 244 -4.35 7.03 64.48
C LEU A 244 -5.63 7.61 65.12
N ASP A 245 -6.77 7.23 64.58
CA ASP A 245 -8.01 7.06 65.33
C ASP A 245 -8.58 5.66 65.06
N PRO A 246 -9.31 5.05 66.01
CA PRO A 246 -9.44 3.61 66.10
C PRO A 246 -10.49 3.04 65.15
N LEU A 247 -10.07 2.02 64.40
CA LEU A 247 -10.92 0.96 63.87
C LEU A 247 -11.62 0.25 65.05
N ASN A 248 -12.92 0.48 65.21
CA ASN A 248 -13.87 -0.53 65.63
C ASN A 248 -15.29 0.02 65.55
N GLU A 249 -15.92 -0.17 64.40
CA GLU A 249 -17.36 -0.44 64.34
C GLU A 249 -17.58 -1.49 63.25
N THR A 250 -18.31 -2.53 63.61
CA THR A 250 -18.56 -3.75 62.84
C THR A 250 -19.02 -3.43 61.42
N ALA A 251 -18.21 -3.80 60.41
CA ALA A 251 -18.56 -3.63 59.01
C ALA A 251 -19.73 -4.56 58.64
N CYS A 252 -20.88 -3.92 58.39
CA CYS A 252 -21.93 -4.43 57.51
C CYS A 252 -22.73 -5.65 58.01
N GLU A 253 -23.61 -5.48 59.01
CA GLU A 253 -24.51 -6.56 59.44
C GLU A 253 -25.78 -6.71 58.57
N ASN A 254 -26.16 -5.71 57.75
CA ASN A 254 -27.39 -5.75 56.94
C ASN A 254 -27.19 -5.17 55.54
N TRP A 255 -27.22 -6.03 54.53
CA TRP A 255 -27.15 -5.66 53.12
C TRP A 255 -28.50 -5.14 52.61
N LYS A 256 -28.49 -4.02 51.87
CA LYS A 256 -29.71 -3.42 51.29
C LYS A 256 -29.82 -3.74 49.79
N GLU A 257 -30.93 -4.34 49.37
CA GLU A 257 -31.22 -4.58 47.95
C GLU A 257 -31.86 -3.34 47.30
N ILE A 258 -31.38 -2.93 46.12
CA ILE A 258 -31.91 -1.79 45.36
C ILE A 258 -32.50 -2.30 44.03
N HIS A 259 -33.68 -2.90 44.11
CA HIS A 259 -34.41 -3.58 43.02
C HIS A 259 -35.00 -2.67 41.93
N HIS A 260 -34.29 -1.64 41.48
CA HIS A 260 -34.83 -0.78 40.43
C HIS A 260 -34.43 -1.25 39.03
N LEU A 261 -35.42 -1.59 38.20
CA LEU A 261 -35.22 -2.07 36.83
C LEU A 261 -34.30 -1.15 36.00
N VAL A 262 -34.46 0.17 36.14
CA VAL A 262 -33.65 1.18 35.41
C VAL A 262 -32.16 1.06 35.75
N PHE A 263 -31.82 0.72 37.00
CA PHE A 263 -30.43 0.50 37.40
C PHE A 263 -29.84 -0.75 36.73
N HIS A 264 -30.58 -1.86 36.68
CA HIS A 264 -30.12 -3.06 35.99
C HIS A 264 -29.99 -2.84 34.48
N VAL A 265 -30.96 -2.16 33.85
CA VAL A 265 -30.89 -1.84 32.41
C VAL A 265 -29.68 -0.95 32.10
N ALA A 266 -29.38 0.03 32.96
CA ALA A 266 -28.20 0.88 32.79
C ALA A 266 -26.88 0.08 32.81
N ASN A 267 -26.74 -0.84 33.77
CA ASN A 267 -25.56 -1.70 33.85
C ASN A 267 -25.48 -2.71 32.71
N ILE A 268 -26.62 -3.22 32.21
CA ILE A 268 -26.66 -4.05 31.00
C ILE A 268 -26.16 -3.25 29.79
N CYS A 269 -26.57 -1.97 29.64
CA CYS A 269 -26.04 -1.12 28.57
C CYS A 269 -24.51 -0.98 28.64
N PHE A 270 -23.95 -0.78 29.84
CA PHE A 270 -22.50 -0.74 30.03
C PHE A 270 -21.83 -2.07 29.67
N ALA A 271 -22.37 -3.19 30.17
CA ALA A 271 -21.83 -4.52 29.92
C ALA A 271 -21.83 -4.84 28.42
N VAL A 272 -22.96 -4.61 27.73
CA VAL A 272 -23.06 -4.81 26.28
C VAL A 272 -22.04 -3.94 25.56
N GLY A 273 -21.91 -2.65 25.93
CA GLY A 273 -20.94 -1.74 25.33
C GLY A 273 -19.50 -2.26 25.40
N LEU A 274 -19.10 -2.81 26.56
CA LEU A 274 -17.77 -3.33 26.81
C LEU A 274 -17.49 -4.71 26.16
N VAL A 275 -18.53 -5.51 25.91
CA VAL A 275 -18.40 -6.84 25.29
C VAL A 275 -18.30 -6.78 23.76
N ILE A 276 -18.73 -5.69 23.13
CA ILE A 276 -18.74 -5.56 21.66
C ILE A 276 -17.36 -5.90 21.08
N PRO A 277 -17.27 -6.83 20.11
CA PRO A 277 -15.99 -7.25 19.55
C PRO A 277 -15.22 -6.07 18.96
N THR A 278 -13.93 -5.97 19.32
CA THR A 278 -13.01 -4.94 18.79
C THR A 278 -12.75 -5.09 17.28
N THR A 279 -13.13 -6.23 16.70
CA THR A 279 -13.07 -6.53 15.26
C THR A 279 -14.14 -5.81 14.45
N LEU A 280 -15.20 -5.29 15.08
CA LEU A 280 -16.26 -4.58 14.37
C LEU A 280 -15.83 -3.15 14.01
N ASN A 281 -16.04 -2.77 12.74
CA ASN A 281 -15.69 -1.44 12.25
C ASN A 281 -16.37 -0.29 13.01
N LEU A 282 -17.51 -0.53 13.66
CA LEU A 282 -18.26 0.45 14.44
C LEU A 282 -18.06 0.31 15.96
N HIS A 283 -17.15 -0.56 16.41
CA HIS A 283 -16.92 -0.88 17.82
C HIS A 283 -16.86 0.36 18.72
N MET A 284 -15.98 1.32 18.41
CA MET A 284 -15.81 2.53 19.24
C MET A 284 -17.05 3.42 19.27
N ILE A 285 -17.84 3.45 18.20
CA ILE A 285 -19.08 4.25 18.15
C ILE A 285 -20.15 3.59 19.00
N LEU A 286 -20.31 2.27 18.87
CA LEU A 286 -21.27 1.51 19.66
C LEU A 286 -20.91 1.51 21.16
N LEU A 287 -19.63 1.36 21.50
CA LEU A 287 -19.14 1.48 22.87
C LEU A 287 -19.51 2.84 23.48
N ARG A 288 -19.15 3.95 22.81
CA ARG A 288 -19.46 5.31 23.31
C ARG A 288 -20.96 5.59 23.35
N GLY A 289 -21.71 5.08 22.38
CA GLY A 289 -23.18 5.19 22.36
C GLY A 289 -23.82 4.47 23.55
N LEU A 290 -23.42 3.23 23.82
CA LEU A 290 -23.98 2.44 24.93
C LEU A 290 -23.56 2.97 26.31
N LEU A 291 -22.33 3.48 26.46
CA LEU A 291 -21.91 4.20 27.66
C LEU A 291 -22.73 5.48 27.86
N THR A 292 -23.07 6.21 26.78
CA THR A 292 -23.92 7.40 26.86
C THR A 292 -25.35 7.05 27.33
N VAL A 293 -25.95 6.00 26.76
CA VAL A 293 -27.27 5.50 27.16
C VAL A 293 -27.26 5.03 28.62
N GLY A 294 -26.26 4.26 29.03
CA GLY A 294 -26.13 3.80 30.41
C GLY A 294 -25.97 4.95 31.42
N CYS A 295 -25.16 5.97 31.11
CA CYS A 295 -25.01 7.15 31.97
C CYS A 295 -26.33 7.91 32.13
N ALA A 296 -27.10 8.09 31.05
CA ALA A 296 -28.40 8.75 31.11
C ALA A 296 -29.40 7.99 32.00
N LEU A 297 -29.45 6.65 31.88
CA LEU A 297 -30.29 5.81 32.73
C LEU A 297 -29.85 5.84 34.20
N PHE A 298 -28.55 5.88 34.47
CA PHE A 298 -28.00 6.05 35.83
C PHE A 298 -28.38 7.39 36.46
N ILE A 299 -28.36 8.49 35.70
CA ILE A 299 -28.82 9.81 36.17
C ILE A 299 -30.30 9.78 36.52
N ILE A 300 -31.14 9.17 35.66
CA ILE A 300 -32.58 9.01 35.91
C ILE A 300 -32.80 8.22 37.21
N TRP A 301 -32.08 7.11 37.38
CA TRP A 301 -32.17 6.30 38.59
C TRP A 301 -31.74 7.07 39.84
N ALA A 302 -30.58 7.72 39.79
CA ALA A 302 -30.01 8.49 40.91
C ALA A 302 -30.89 9.68 41.31
N THR A 303 -31.55 10.33 40.34
CA THR A 303 -32.38 11.52 40.59
C THR A 303 -33.78 11.15 41.09
N LEU A 304 -34.44 10.19 40.44
CA LEU A 304 -35.85 9.91 40.71
C LEU A 304 -36.09 8.91 41.84
N TYR A 305 -35.13 8.01 42.11
CA TYR A 305 -35.34 6.89 43.03
C TYR A 305 -34.39 6.87 44.23
N ARG A 306 -33.17 7.39 44.10
CA ARG A 306 -32.17 7.39 45.19
C ARG A 306 -31.87 8.75 45.79
N CYS A 307 -32.12 9.84 45.05
CA CYS A 307 -31.73 11.21 45.39
C CYS A 307 -30.23 11.36 45.74
N ALA A 308 -29.35 10.66 45.01
CA ALA A 308 -27.89 10.68 45.24
C ALA A 308 -27.21 11.70 44.30
N LEU A 309 -26.89 12.87 44.86
CA LEU A 309 -26.37 14.03 44.11
C LEU A 309 -24.96 13.77 43.56
N ASP A 310 -24.10 13.11 44.33
CA ASP A 310 -22.75 12.71 43.95
C ASP A 310 -22.74 11.77 42.72
N ILE A 311 -23.57 10.73 42.74
CA ILE A 311 -23.72 9.79 41.62
C ILE A 311 -24.27 10.51 40.39
N MET A 312 -25.22 11.43 40.58
CA MET A 312 -25.79 12.24 39.51
C MET A 312 -24.74 13.15 38.86
N ILE A 313 -23.90 13.84 39.64
CA ILE A 313 -22.85 14.73 39.12
C ILE A 313 -21.85 13.94 38.27
N TRP A 314 -21.28 12.86 38.80
CA TRP A 314 -20.25 12.10 38.09
C TRP A 314 -20.78 11.46 36.82
N ASN A 315 -21.99 10.87 36.85
CA ASN A 315 -22.61 10.32 35.64
C ASN A 315 -22.97 11.41 34.61
N SER A 316 -23.28 12.64 35.05
CA SER A 316 -23.47 13.78 34.13
C SER A 316 -22.17 14.17 33.42
N VAL A 317 -21.04 14.19 34.14
CA VAL A 317 -19.71 14.41 33.54
C VAL A 317 -19.40 13.31 32.52
N PHE A 318 -19.59 12.03 32.89
CA PHE A 318 -19.35 10.92 31.97
C PHE A 318 -20.30 10.93 30.77
N LEU A 319 -21.56 11.34 30.94
CA LEU A 319 -22.51 11.52 29.84
C LEU A 319 -21.98 12.53 28.84
N VAL A 320 -21.55 13.72 29.29
CA VAL A 320 -21.04 14.78 28.41
C VAL A 320 -19.80 14.31 27.66
N VAL A 321 -18.82 13.71 28.35
CA VAL A 321 -17.59 13.22 27.72
C VAL A 321 -17.87 12.13 26.68
N ASN A 322 -18.70 11.14 27.03
CA ASN A 322 -19.04 10.06 26.09
C ASN A 322 -19.89 10.56 24.91
N LEU A 323 -20.80 11.51 25.14
CA LEU A 323 -21.62 12.12 24.09
C LEU A 323 -20.77 12.94 23.11
N LEU A 324 -19.85 13.78 23.61
CA LEU A 324 -18.94 14.54 22.75
C LEU A 324 -18.06 13.62 21.90
N HIS A 325 -17.50 12.56 22.50
CA HIS A 325 -16.74 11.56 21.76
C HIS A 325 -17.59 10.79 20.76
N PHE A 326 -18.82 10.42 21.11
CA PHE A 326 -19.76 9.77 20.19
C PHE A 326 -20.06 10.67 18.98
N ILE A 327 -20.41 11.93 19.22
CA ILE A 327 -20.66 12.92 18.16
C ILE A 327 -19.41 13.10 17.30
N TYR A 328 -18.23 13.23 17.90
CA TYR A 328 -16.96 13.35 17.17
C TYR A 328 -16.70 12.13 16.26
N LEU A 329 -16.88 10.91 16.78
CA LEU A 329 -16.66 9.68 16.02
C LEU A 329 -17.69 9.53 14.89
N VAL A 330 -18.96 9.87 15.12
CA VAL A 330 -20.02 9.87 14.09
C VAL A 330 -19.74 10.93 13.03
N TYR A 331 -19.31 12.13 13.43
CA TYR A 331 -18.94 13.21 12.53
C TYR A 331 -17.78 12.80 11.61
N ARG A 332 -16.72 12.21 12.18
CA ARG A 332 -15.56 11.70 11.43
C ARG A 332 -15.91 10.54 10.50
N ARG A 333 -17.01 9.82 10.75
CA ARG A 333 -17.50 8.75 9.87
C ARG A 333 -18.42 9.23 8.75
N ARG A 334 -18.76 10.52 8.69
CA ARG A 334 -19.60 11.02 7.61
C ARG A 334 -18.90 10.76 6.26
N PRO A 335 -19.60 10.13 5.30
CA PRO A 335 -19.01 9.86 3.99
C PRO A 335 -18.68 11.19 3.32
N ILE A 336 -17.41 11.38 3.06
CA ILE A 336 -16.91 12.52 2.32
C ILE A 336 -17.31 12.36 0.86
N LYS A 337 -18.06 13.32 0.34
CA LYS A 337 -18.50 13.31 -1.05
C LYS A 337 -17.31 13.65 -1.95
N ILE A 338 -16.67 12.62 -2.50
CA ILE A 338 -15.69 12.78 -3.58
C ILE A 338 -16.44 13.16 -4.85
N GLU A 339 -15.89 14.09 -5.61
CA GLU A 339 -16.44 14.52 -6.89
C GLU A 339 -16.62 13.32 -7.84
N LYS A 340 -17.73 13.28 -8.59
CA LYS A 340 -18.07 12.13 -9.44
C LYS A 340 -16.96 11.79 -10.44
N GLU A 341 -16.27 12.80 -10.97
CA GLU A 341 -15.18 12.63 -11.95
C GLU A 341 -13.94 11.96 -11.34
N LEU A 342 -13.69 12.17 -10.04
CA LEU A 342 -12.56 11.60 -9.31
C LEU A 342 -12.91 10.31 -8.56
N SER A 343 -14.20 9.96 -8.50
CA SER A 343 -14.67 8.80 -7.72
C SER A 343 -14.12 7.48 -8.27
N SER A 344 -14.06 7.31 -9.58
CA SER A 344 -13.48 6.12 -10.21
C SER A 344 -11.98 6.01 -9.92
N LEU A 345 -11.26 7.11 -10.02
CA LEU A 345 -9.83 7.20 -9.70
C LEU A 345 -9.57 6.81 -8.25
N TYR A 346 -10.30 7.41 -7.31
CA TYR A 346 -10.16 7.11 -5.88
C TYR A 346 -10.40 5.62 -5.59
N LYS A 347 -11.54 5.08 -6.04
CA LYS A 347 -11.94 3.69 -5.76
C LYS A 347 -10.99 2.66 -6.36
N ARG A 348 -10.35 2.97 -7.50
CA ARG A 348 -9.45 2.04 -8.19
C ARG A 348 -7.99 2.13 -7.74
N MET A 349 -7.48 3.33 -7.46
CA MET A 349 -6.06 3.54 -7.16
C MET A 349 -5.76 3.77 -5.68
N PHE A 350 -6.61 4.52 -4.97
CA PHE A 350 -6.27 5.07 -3.64
C PHE A 350 -7.01 4.34 -2.50
N GLU A 351 -8.29 4.03 -2.66
CA GLU A 351 -9.09 3.28 -1.68
C GLU A 351 -8.51 1.88 -1.39
N PRO A 352 -8.07 1.08 -2.41
CA PRO A 352 -7.49 -0.23 -2.15
C PRO A 352 -6.15 -0.18 -1.42
N LEU A 353 -5.50 0.99 -1.35
CA LEU A 353 -4.28 1.25 -0.59
C LEU A 353 -4.56 1.95 0.75
N HIS A 354 -5.83 1.98 1.16
CA HIS A 354 -6.31 2.61 2.39
C HIS A 354 -6.02 4.11 2.53
N VAL A 355 -5.87 4.81 1.41
CA VAL A 355 -5.72 6.28 1.43
C VAL A 355 -7.04 6.90 1.91
N PRO A 356 -7.05 7.67 3.01
CA PRO A 356 -8.29 8.25 3.53
C PRO A 356 -8.93 9.23 2.53
N PRO A 357 -10.28 9.28 2.43
CA PRO A 357 -10.97 10.24 1.57
C PRO A 357 -10.61 11.69 1.86
N GLU A 358 -10.38 12.04 3.14
CA GLU A 358 -9.95 13.39 3.56
C GLU A 358 -8.62 13.78 2.90
N LEU A 359 -7.67 12.84 2.90
CA LEU A 359 -6.32 13.04 2.38
C LEU A 359 -6.36 13.13 0.85
N PHE A 360 -7.16 12.28 0.21
CA PHE A 360 -7.38 12.36 -1.24
C PHE A 360 -8.04 13.68 -1.66
N GLN A 361 -9.02 14.18 -0.90
CA GLN A 361 -9.62 15.49 -1.17
C GLN A 361 -8.63 16.64 -1.02
N ARG A 362 -7.72 16.59 -0.04
CA ARG A 362 -6.65 17.59 0.09
C ARG A 362 -5.70 17.55 -1.10
N LEU A 363 -5.31 16.35 -1.53
CA LEU A 363 -4.47 16.11 -2.70
C LEU A 363 -5.10 16.68 -3.99
N THR A 364 -6.40 16.45 -4.20
CA THR A 364 -7.09 16.90 -5.42
C THR A 364 -7.73 18.29 -5.31
N GLY A 365 -7.78 18.87 -4.11
CA GLY A 365 -8.53 20.10 -3.85
C GLY A 365 -7.76 21.38 -4.15
N GLN A 366 -6.58 21.56 -3.56
CA GLN A 366 -5.90 22.88 -3.55
C GLN A 366 -4.95 23.12 -4.74
N PHE A 367 -4.47 22.06 -5.40
CA PHE A 367 -3.37 22.16 -6.37
C PHE A 367 -3.58 21.34 -7.64
N CYS A 368 -4.83 20.98 -7.90
CA CYS A 368 -5.18 20.10 -8.99
C CYS A 368 -6.15 20.78 -9.96
N ASN A 369 -5.95 20.58 -11.26
CA ASN A 369 -6.85 21.06 -12.30
C ASN A 369 -7.30 19.89 -13.18
N ILE A 370 -8.59 19.85 -13.49
CA ILE A 370 -9.15 18.89 -14.46
C ILE A 370 -9.16 19.57 -15.82
N GLN A 371 -8.36 19.03 -16.74
CA GLN A 371 -8.24 19.54 -18.10
C GLN A 371 -8.94 18.60 -19.09
N THR A 372 -9.35 19.16 -20.23
CA THR A 372 -10.00 18.40 -21.29
C THR A 372 -9.22 18.56 -22.60
N LEU A 373 -9.07 17.45 -23.34
CA LEU A 373 -8.45 17.41 -24.65
C LEU A 373 -9.43 16.75 -25.62
N LYS A 374 -9.66 17.39 -26.77
CA LYS A 374 -10.44 16.81 -27.86
C LYS A 374 -9.60 15.81 -28.65
N THR A 375 -10.27 14.85 -29.29
CA THR A 375 -9.62 13.92 -30.22
C THR A 375 -8.70 14.66 -31.21
N GLY A 376 -7.47 14.17 -31.36
CA GLY A 376 -6.43 14.74 -32.22
C GLY A 376 -5.58 15.83 -31.58
N GLN A 377 -5.93 16.35 -30.40
CA GLN A 377 -5.09 17.33 -29.69
C GLN A 377 -3.92 16.66 -28.97
N ALA A 378 -2.75 17.28 -29.01
CA ALA A 378 -1.55 16.80 -28.33
C ALA A 378 -1.54 17.22 -26.85
N TYR A 379 -1.33 16.25 -25.96
CA TYR A 379 -0.94 16.50 -24.56
C TYR A 379 0.52 16.96 -24.49
N ALA A 380 1.38 16.24 -25.21
CA ALA A 380 2.80 16.54 -25.35
C ALA A 380 3.27 16.25 -26.77
N ALA A 381 4.18 17.07 -27.26
CA ALA A 381 4.86 16.88 -28.54
C ALA A 381 6.35 16.64 -28.31
N GLU A 382 6.87 15.64 -29.01
CA GLU A 382 8.29 15.24 -29.00
C GLU A 382 9.21 16.44 -29.24
N ASP A 383 10.25 16.57 -28.41
CA ASP A 383 11.28 17.61 -28.43
C ASP A 383 10.77 19.06 -28.34
N LYS A 384 9.49 19.25 -28.00
CA LYS A 384 8.84 20.57 -27.91
C LYS A 384 8.30 20.85 -26.52
N THR A 385 7.52 19.93 -25.97
CA THR A 385 6.86 20.12 -24.66
C THR A 385 7.86 19.90 -23.53
N SER A 386 7.92 20.82 -22.57
CA SER A 386 8.72 20.68 -21.35
C SER A 386 8.16 19.59 -20.44
N VAL A 387 9.04 18.87 -19.76
CA VAL A 387 8.71 17.83 -18.77
C VAL A 387 8.51 18.41 -17.36
N ASP A 388 9.06 19.59 -17.09
CA ASP A 388 9.23 20.08 -15.71
C ASP A 388 7.93 20.50 -15.00
N ASP A 389 6.83 20.66 -15.74
CA ASP A 389 5.70 21.46 -15.25
C ASP A 389 4.68 20.68 -14.41
N ARG A 390 4.48 19.38 -14.67
CA ARG A 390 3.28 18.65 -14.20
C ARG A 390 3.42 17.14 -14.06
N LEU A 391 2.47 16.57 -13.30
CA LEU A 391 2.14 15.15 -13.28
C LEU A 391 0.63 15.01 -13.51
N SER A 392 0.22 14.10 -14.38
CA SER A 392 -1.17 13.94 -14.78
C SER A 392 -1.64 12.48 -14.77
N ILE A 393 -2.93 12.28 -14.48
CA ILE A 393 -3.61 10.98 -14.54
C ILE A 393 -4.83 11.09 -15.46
N LEU A 394 -4.96 10.14 -16.38
CA LEU A 394 -6.11 10.07 -17.28
C LEU A 394 -7.38 9.66 -16.52
N LEU A 395 -8.43 10.47 -16.56
CA LEU A 395 -9.72 10.20 -15.89
C LEU A 395 -10.73 9.54 -16.84
N LYS A 396 -10.74 9.98 -18.10
CA LYS A 396 -11.66 9.49 -19.15
C LYS A 396 -11.00 9.61 -20.51
N GLY A 397 -11.36 8.72 -21.42
CA GLY A 397 -10.88 8.68 -22.80
C GLY A 397 -9.68 7.76 -22.95
N LYS A 398 -9.00 7.90 -24.08
CA LYS A 398 -7.85 7.11 -24.48
C LYS A 398 -6.83 8.01 -25.15
N MET A 399 -5.56 7.87 -24.78
CA MET A 399 -4.46 8.59 -25.43
C MET A 399 -3.53 7.63 -26.13
N LYS A 400 -2.92 8.08 -27.22
CA LYS A 400 -1.97 7.35 -28.04
C LYS A 400 -0.58 7.93 -27.84
N VAL A 401 0.38 7.07 -27.49
CA VAL A 401 1.80 7.44 -27.39
C VAL A 401 2.53 7.02 -28.66
N SER A 402 3.38 7.90 -29.18
CA SER A 402 4.18 7.64 -30.36
C SER A 402 5.58 8.22 -30.25
N TYR A 403 6.55 7.55 -30.87
CA TYR A 403 7.94 8.01 -30.98
C TYR A 403 8.33 8.11 -32.45
N ARG A 404 8.79 9.27 -32.90
CA ARG A 404 9.11 9.52 -34.32
C ARG A 404 7.97 9.12 -35.28
N GLY A 405 6.73 9.31 -34.84
CA GLY A 405 5.51 8.95 -35.58
C GLY A 405 5.13 7.45 -35.52
N HIS A 406 5.96 6.59 -34.91
CA HIS A 406 5.63 5.19 -34.68
C HIS A 406 4.79 5.03 -33.41
N PHE A 407 3.71 4.25 -33.49
CA PHE A 407 2.89 3.94 -32.33
C PHE A 407 3.66 3.09 -31.33
N LEU A 408 3.53 3.44 -30.04
CA LEU A 408 4.13 2.71 -28.93
C LEU A 408 3.07 1.96 -28.13
N HIS A 409 2.23 2.67 -27.39
CA HIS A 409 1.17 2.09 -26.57
C HIS A 409 0.03 3.09 -26.36
N ASN A 410 -1.08 2.60 -25.81
CA ASN A 410 -2.21 3.42 -25.41
C ASN A 410 -2.19 3.69 -23.91
N ILE A 411 -2.64 4.87 -23.50
CA ILE A 411 -2.87 5.23 -22.10
C ILE A 411 -4.38 5.22 -21.85
N TYR A 412 -4.79 4.48 -20.82
CA TYR A 412 -6.19 4.24 -20.45
C TYR A 412 -6.55 4.92 -19.11
N PRO A 413 -7.84 5.06 -18.77
CA PRO A 413 -8.26 5.70 -17.53
C PRO A 413 -7.69 5.03 -16.27
N CYS A 414 -7.28 5.85 -15.31
CA CYS A 414 -6.53 5.48 -14.09
C CYS A 414 -5.07 5.06 -14.34
N ALA A 415 -4.47 5.48 -15.47
CA ALA A 415 -3.03 5.43 -15.70
C ALA A 415 -2.45 6.85 -15.67
N PHE A 416 -1.20 6.97 -15.22
CA PHE A 416 -0.47 8.23 -15.32
C PHE A 416 -0.16 8.53 -16.80
N ILE A 417 -0.10 9.80 -17.16
CA ILE A 417 0.23 10.20 -18.54
C ILE A 417 1.75 10.30 -18.68
N ASP A 418 2.40 10.95 -17.72
CA ASP A 418 3.79 11.42 -17.71
C ASP A 418 4.60 10.88 -16.52
N SER A 419 4.27 9.67 -16.05
CA SER A 419 4.99 8.99 -14.97
C SER A 419 6.47 8.70 -15.29
N PRO A 420 6.89 8.26 -16.50
CA PRO A 420 8.32 8.10 -16.80
C PRO A 420 9.07 9.43 -16.70
N GLU A 421 8.50 10.48 -17.31
CA GLU A 421 9.05 11.82 -17.34
C GLU A 421 9.16 12.42 -15.92
N PHE A 422 8.13 12.26 -15.09
CA PHE A 422 8.16 12.73 -13.71
C PHE A 422 9.22 12.03 -12.86
N ARG A 423 9.49 10.75 -13.12
CA ARG A 423 10.47 9.96 -12.35
C ARG A 423 11.90 10.16 -12.83
N SER A 424 12.13 10.28 -14.14
CA SER A 424 13.48 10.32 -14.71
C SER A 424 14.14 11.70 -14.62
N THR A 425 13.34 12.77 -14.52
CA THR A 425 13.84 14.14 -14.60
C THR A 425 13.97 14.77 -13.23
N GLN A 426 14.92 15.68 -13.04
CA GLN A 426 14.96 16.57 -11.89
C GLN A 426 14.42 17.94 -12.31
N MET A 427 13.76 18.66 -11.40
CA MET A 427 13.20 19.99 -11.69
C MET A 427 14.27 20.94 -12.26
N ASN A 428 13.87 21.75 -13.25
CA ASN A 428 14.65 22.84 -13.85
C ASN A 428 15.84 22.41 -14.72
N ARG A 429 15.81 21.22 -15.32
CA ARG A 429 16.81 20.80 -16.32
C ARG A 429 16.44 21.19 -17.75
N GLY A 430 15.20 21.63 -18.00
CA GLY A 430 14.74 21.99 -19.35
C GLY A 430 14.60 20.78 -20.27
N GLU A 431 14.42 19.59 -19.70
CA GLU A 431 14.19 18.36 -20.46
C GLU A 431 12.81 18.40 -21.13
N LYS A 432 12.73 17.78 -22.30
CA LYS A 432 11.51 17.77 -23.13
C LYS A 432 11.00 16.36 -23.30
N PHE A 433 9.71 16.25 -23.56
CA PHE A 433 9.07 14.97 -23.83
C PHE A 433 9.77 14.30 -25.02
N GLN A 434 10.21 13.07 -24.82
CA GLN A 434 10.83 12.25 -25.86
C GLN A 434 9.80 11.58 -26.77
N VAL A 435 8.52 11.63 -26.39
CA VAL A 435 7.41 11.00 -27.10
C VAL A 435 6.32 12.02 -27.37
N THR A 436 5.55 11.78 -28.43
CA THR A 436 4.34 12.53 -28.74
C THR A 436 3.12 11.79 -28.19
N ILE A 437 2.33 12.46 -27.37
CA ILE A 437 1.12 11.93 -26.72
C ILE A 437 -0.08 12.71 -27.26
N ILE A 438 -1.01 12.00 -27.93
CA ILE A 438 -2.18 12.60 -28.58
C ILE A 438 -3.45 11.95 -28.04
N ALA A 439 -4.49 12.75 -27.84
CA ALA A 439 -5.81 12.26 -27.48
C ALA A 439 -6.43 11.47 -28.65
N ASP A 440 -6.65 10.18 -28.46
CA ASP A 440 -7.34 9.30 -29.43
C ASP A 440 -8.86 9.49 -29.31
N ASP A 441 -9.34 9.70 -28.08
CA ASP A 441 -10.72 10.09 -27.75
C ASP A 441 -10.79 11.46 -27.09
N ASN A 442 -12.01 11.98 -26.88
CA ASN A 442 -12.23 13.11 -25.98
C ASN A 442 -11.79 12.73 -24.56
N CYS A 443 -10.65 13.29 -24.15
CA CYS A 443 -10.00 12.97 -22.90
C CYS A 443 -10.31 13.99 -21.81
N LYS A 444 -10.43 13.50 -20.58
CA LYS A 444 -10.35 14.31 -19.37
C LYS A 444 -9.22 13.77 -18.51
N PHE A 445 -8.37 14.64 -17.98
CA PHE A 445 -7.28 14.23 -17.12
C PHE A 445 -7.11 15.19 -15.95
N LEU A 446 -6.65 14.60 -14.86
CA LEU A 446 -6.25 15.27 -13.64
C LEU A 446 -4.81 15.75 -13.82
N CYS A 447 -4.51 16.99 -13.43
CA CYS A 447 -3.18 17.58 -13.60
C CYS A 447 -2.78 18.31 -12.32
N TRP A 448 -1.64 17.93 -11.75
CA TRP A 448 -0.97 18.66 -10.69
C TRP A 448 0.22 19.44 -11.24
N SER A 449 0.49 20.61 -10.67
CA SER A 449 1.81 21.25 -10.82
C SER A 449 2.85 20.41 -10.08
N ARG A 450 3.99 20.15 -10.72
CA ARG A 450 5.08 19.35 -10.15
C ARG A 450 5.55 19.93 -8.81
N GLU A 451 5.85 21.21 -8.75
CA GLU A 451 6.37 21.87 -7.53
C GLU A 451 5.41 21.73 -6.35
N ARG A 452 4.12 22.01 -6.58
CA ARG A 452 3.09 21.98 -5.55
C ARG A 452 2.81 20.55 -5.09
N LEU A 453 2.82 19.59 -6.02
CA LEU A 453 2.66 18.18 -5.69
C LEU A 453 3.82 17.69 -4.85
N THR A 454 5.06 17.97 -5.24
CA THR A 454 6.26 17.58 -4.49
C THR A 454 6.22 18.14 -3.06
N TYR A 455 5.95 19.44 -2.90
CA TYR A 455 5.82 20.06 -1.59
C TYR A 455 4.70 19.42 -0.73
N PHE A 456 3.56 19.13 -1.35
CA PHE A 456 2.45 18.45 -0.65
C PHE A 456 2.84 17.04 -0.20
N LEU A 457 3.49 16.26 -1.06
CA LEU A 457 3.92 14.89 -0.73
C LEU A 457 5.00 14.89 0.35
N GLU A 458 5.94 15.83 0.34
CA GLU A 458 6.92 16.00 1.43
C GLU A 458 6.26 16.26 2.79
N SER A 459 5.13 16.99 2.79
CA SER A 459 4.35 17.24 4.02
C SER A 459 3.51 16.03 4.47
N GLU A 460 3.25 15.06 3.59
CA GLU A 460 2.38 13.90 3.81
C GLU A 460 3.13 12.60 3.49
N PRO A 461 3.99 12.09 4.41
CA PRO A 461 4.94 11.01 4.12
C PRO A 461 4.28 9.69 3.71
N PHE A 462 3.10 9.38 4.27
CA PHE A 462 2.33 8.21 3.86
C PHE A 462 1.94 8.29 2.38
N LEU A 463 1.49 9.46 1.91
CA LEU A 463 1.07 9.63 0.53
C LEU A 463 2.27 9.68 -0.42
N TYR A 464 3.38 10.27 0.02
CA TYR A 464 4.65 10.25 -0.71
C TYR A 464 5.05 8.82 -1.09
N GLU A 465 5.06 7.90 -0.12
CA GLU A 465 5.38 6.50 -0.37
C GLU A 465 4.37 5.85 -1.33
N ILE A 466 3.07 6.06 -1.12
CA ILE A 466 2.04 5.53 -2.02
C ILE A 466 2.26 6.01 -3.47
N PHE A 467 2.55 7.29 -3.68
CA PHE A 467 2.84 7.86 -5.00
C PHE A 467 4.09 7.24 -5.63
N LYS A 468 5.17 7.09 -4.85
CA LYS A 468 6.42 6.45 -5.30
C LYS A 468 6.14 5.07 -5.91
N TYR A 469 5.41 4.21 -5.19
CA TYR A 469 5.11 2.86 -5.67
C TYR A 469 4.07 2.83 -6.81
N LEU A 470 3.07 3.73 -6.80
CA LEU A 470 2.08 3.82 -7.88
C LEU A 470 2.73 4.25 -9.21
N ILE A 471 3.62 5.25 -9.18
CA ILE A 471 4.38 5.70 -10.34
C ILE A 471 5.27 4.56 -10.86
N GLY A 472 5.95 3.86 -9.95
CA GLY A 472 6.79 2.73 -10.31
C GLY A 472 6.02 1.60 -11.00
N LYS A 473 4.85 1.23 -10.46
CA LYS A 473 3.95 0.26 -11.09
C LYS A 473 3.48 0.72 -12.47
N ASP A 474 3.08 1.98 -12.61
CA ASP A 474 2.59 2.50 -13.89
C ASP A 474 3.68 2.47 -14.98
N ILE A 475 4.92 2.82 -14.63
CA ILE A 475 6.08 2.71 -15.52
C ILE A 475 6.27 1.25 -15.97
N THR A 476 6.26 0.30 -15.04
CA THR A 476 6.39 -1.12 -15.35
C THR A 476 5.28 -1.62 -16.30
N ASN A 477 4.03 -1.22 -16.08
CA ASN A 477 2.91 -1.56 -16.97
C ASN A 477 3.10 -0.99 -18.39
N LYS A 478 3.56 0.27 -18.51
CA LYS A 478 3.85 0.90 -19.80
C LYS A 478 4.96 0.16 -20.54
N LEU A 479 5.99 -0.28 -19.85
CA LEU A 479 7.10 -1.03 -20.44
C LEU A 479 6.67 -2.41 -20.96
N TYR A 480 5.78 -3.10 -20.25
CA TYR A 480 5.20 -4.34 -20.78
C TYR A 480 4.37 -4.09 -22.04
N SER A 481 3.64 -2.98 -22.10
CA SER A 481 2.85 -2.61 -23.28
C SER A 481 3.71 -2.33 -24.52
N LEU A 482 4.97 -1.90 -24.36
CA LEU A 482 5.91 -1.74 -25.48
C LEU A 482 6.38 -3.07 -26.08
N ASN A 483 6.23 -4.17 -25.33
CA ASN A 483 6.78 -5.48 -25.68
C ASN A 483 5.73 -6.43 -26.24
N ASP A 484 4.53 -5.94 -26.55
CA ASP A 484 3.48 -6.78 -27.13
C ASP A 484 3.84 -7.11 -28.61
N PRO A 485 4.09 -8.39 -28.94
CA PRO A 485 4.48 -8.80 -30.29
C PRO A 485 3.43 -8.47 -31.37
N THR A 486 2.16 -8.32 -31.00
CA THR A 486 1.09 -7.97 -31.95
C THR A 486 1.22 -6.58 -32.55
N LEU A 487 2.01 -5.69 -31.91
CA LEU A 487 2.31 -4.33 -32.39
C LEU A 487 3.55 -4.27 -33.28
N ASN A 488 4.43 -5.28 -33.22
CA ASN A 488 5.76 -5.24 -33.82
C ASN A 488 5.81 -5.72 -35.29
N ASP A 489 4.78 -6.41 -35.78
CA ASP A 489 4.71 -6.99 -37.13
C ASP A 489 4.69 -5.96 -38.27
N LYS A 490 4.35 -4.68 -37.98
CA LYS A 490 4.41 -3.59 -38.97
C LYS A 490 5.66 -2.72 -38.85
N ALA A 491 6.39 -2.80 -37.74
CA ALA A 491 7.50 -1.90 -37.39
C ALA A 491 8.89 -2.52 -37.67
N SER A 492 9.01 -3.84 -37.65
CA SER A 492 10.29 -4.56 -37.70
C SER A 492 11.05 -4.51 -39.03
N LYS A 493 10.46 -4.02 -40.13
CA LYS A 493 11.12 -4.01 -41.46
C LYS A 493 11.95 -2.75 -41.79
N LYS A 494 12.08 -1.75 -40.91
CA LYS A 494 12.74 -0.48 -41.29
C LYS A 494 13.46 0.31 -40.18
N ILE A 495 13.85 -0.32 -39.07
CA ILE A 495 14.62 0.37 -38.02
C ILE A 495 16.11 0.14 -38.25
N ASP A 496 16.71 0.93 -39.16
CA ASP A 496 18.16 1.08 -39.25
C ASP A 496 18.63 2.19 -38.30
N ARG A 497 19.51 1.79 -37.37
CA ARG A 497 20.44 2.57 -36.51
C ARG A 497 20.04 4.00 -36.11
N GLN A 498 19.50 4.10 -34.89
CA GLN A 498 20.04 4.80 -33.69
C GLN A 498 18.86 5.31 -32.84
N PRO A 499 18.38 4.50 -31.87
CA PRO A 499 17.18 4.80 -31.07
C PRO A 499 17.49 5.33 -29.65
N SER A 500 16.53 6.08 -29.08
CA SER A 500 16.60 6.81 -27.80
C SER A 500 16.57 5.94 -26.54
N LEU A 501 17.02 6.49 -25.40
CA LEU A 501 17.19 5.81 -24.10
C LEU A 501 15.98 5.00 -23.61
N CYS A 502 14.75 5.46 -23.84
CA CYS A 502 13.54 4.74 -23.37
C CYS A 502 13.11 3.61 -24.32
N SER A 503 13.72 3.54 -25.51
CA SER A 503 13.42 2.54 -26.55
C SER A 503 14.46 1.42 -26.65
N GLN A 504 15.49 1.42 -25.80
CA GLN A 504 16.56 0.42 -25.83
C GLN A 504 16.37 -0.77 -24.88
N LEU A 505 15.40 -0.75 -23.98
CA LEU A 505 15.18 -1.86 -23.04
C LEU A 505 13.71 -2.22 -22.95
N SER A 506 13.23 -2.74 -24.07
CA SER A 506 12.19 -3.75 -24.06
C SER A 506 12.61 -4.92 -23.15
N VAL A 507 11.74 -5.41 -22.26
CA VAL A 507 11.92 -6.71 -21.55
C VAL A 507 12.09 -7.85 -22.57
N MET A 508 11.58 -7.64 -23.78
CA MET A 508 11.81 -8.50 -24.95
C MET A 508 13.19 -8.31 -25.60
N GLN A 509 13.82 -7.12 -25.55
CA GLN A 509 15.24 -6.94 -25.87
C GLN A 509 16.11 -7.64 -24.83
N MET A 510 15.73 -7.65 -23.55
CA MET A 510 16.35 -8.54 -22.56
C MET A 510 16.22 -10.02 -22.99
N ARG A 511 15.02 -10.45 -23.40
CA ARG A 511 14.74 -11.81 -23.92
C ARG A 511 15.49 -12.18 -25.21
N ASN A 512 15.62 -11.24 -26.15
CA ASN A 512 16.22 -11.48 -27.47
C ASN A 512 17.75 -11.36 -27.43
N SER A 513 18.30 -10.47 -26.59
CA SER A 513 19.75 -10.42 -26.32
C SER A 513 20.25 -11.71 -25.67
N MET A 514 19.39 -12.39 -24.90
CA MET A 514 19.63 -13.71 -24.29
C MET A 514 19.44 -14.89 -25.26
N ALA A 515 18.88 -14.68 -26.46
CA ALA A 515 18.59 -15.75 -27.41
C ALA A 515 19.44 -15.71 -28.68
N SER A 516 20.09 -14.58 -29.01
CA SER A 516 20.75 -14.38 -30.31
C SER A 516 22.28 -14.24 -30.27
N THR A 517 22.97 -14.81 -29.29
CA THR A 517 24.44 -14.98 -29.31
C THR A 517 24.81 -16.43 -29.62
N SER A 518 24.21 -16.99 -30.67
CA SER A 518 24.79 -18.12 -31.39
C SER A 518 24.92 -17.71 -32.85
N ASP A 519 26.07 -17.09 -33.16
CA ASP A 519 26.92 -17.43 -34.31
C ASP A 519 27.71 -16.21 -34.84
N SER A 520 29.03 -16.45 -34.94
CA SER A 520 30.07 -15.74 -35.70
C SER A 520 30.52 -14.35 -35.24
N GLU A 521 31.67 -14.35 -34.54
CA GLU A 521 32.69 -13.31 -34.65
C GLU A 521 33.13 -13.17 -36.12
N ASP A 522 32.76 -12.09 -36.80
CA ASP A 522 33.50 -11.47 -37.92
C ASP A 522 32.75 -10.25 -38.45
N GLY A 523 32.92 -9.09 -37.80
CA GLY A 523 32.25 -7.85 -38.23
C GLY A 523 32.96 -6.56 -37.84
N LEU A 524 34.14 -6.64 -37.22
CA LEU A 524 34.82 -5.48 -36.62
C LEU A 524 35.94 -4.88 -37.49
N GLN A 525 36.01 -5.24 -38.77
CA GLN A 525 37.10 -4.83 -39.69
C GLN A 525 36.61 -4.18 -41.00
N MET A 526 35.49 -3.43 -41.00
CA MET A 526 35.07 -2.70 -42.21
C MET A 526 34.53 -1.28 -42.01
N PHE A 527 34.69 -0.68 -40.82
CA PHE A 527 34.24 0.70 -40.56
C PHE A 527 35.32 1.79 -40.69
N LEU A 528 36.53 1.46 -41.16
CA LEU A 528 37.66 2.40 -41.23
C LEU A 528 38.08 2.87 -42.63
N ARG A 529 37.25 2.78 -43.67
CA ARG A 529 37.51 3.49 -44.93
C ARG A 529 36.25 4.07 -45.60
N GLY A 530 36.04 5.35 -45.34
CA GLY A 530 36.02 6.42 -46.34
C GLY A 530 35.18 6.31 -47.62
N THR A 531 34.28 7.30 -47.75
CA THR A 531 33.94 8.09 -48.94
C THR A 531 32.99 7.53 -50.02
N SER A 532 31.92 8.32 -50.22
CA SER A 532 31.39 8.85 -51.49
C SER A 532 31.02 7.88 -52.62
N SER A 533 29.74 7.88 -53.01
CA SER A 533 29.26 8.19 -54.38
C SER A 533 27.78 7.85 -54.58
N ALA A 534 27.14 8.64 -55.42
CA ALA A 534 25.75 8.56 -55.84
C ALA A 534 25.41 7.34 -56.73
N SER A 535 24.11 7.03 -56.82
CA SER A 535 23.32 6.86 -58.07
C SER A 535 22.47 5.60 -58.23
N SER A 536 21.28 5.85 -58.78
CA SER A 536 20.46 5.02 -59.69
C SER A 536 19.42 4.02 -59.15
N LEU A 537 18.17 4.48 -59.25
CA LEU A 537 16.98 3.80 -59.80
C LEU A 537 17.18 2.40 -60.44
N ARG A 538 16.33 1.44 -60.05
CA ARG A 538 15.25 0.90 -60.91
C ARG A 538 14.22 0.05 -60.14
N PRO A 539 12.93 0.05 -60.56
CA PRO A 539 11.82 -0.58 -59.86
C PRO A 539 11.39 -1.92 -60.48
N GLY A 540 10.72 -2.76 -59.70
CA GLY A 540 9.83 -3.79 -60.23
C GLY A 540 9.75 -5.08 -59.42
N ARG A 541 8.68 -5.24 -58.63
CA ARG A 541 7.72 -6.33 -58.85
C ARG A 541 6.46 -6.18 -58.02
N THR A 542 5.37 -6.47 -58.70
CA THR A 542 3.96 -6.37 -58.39
C THR A 542 3.49 -7.29 -57.27
N SER A 543 2.57 -6.75 -56.46
CA SER A 543 1.63 -7.48 -55.59
C SER A 543 0.52 -8.15 -56.42
N PRO A 544 -0.11 -9.20 -55.89
CA PRO A 544 -1.53 -9.45 -56.09
C PRO A 544 -2.33 -9.16 -54.81
N TYR A 545 -3.39 -8.38 -54.99
CA TYR A 545 -4.50 -8.14 -54.07
C TYR A 545 -5.20 -9.45 -53.65
N LEU A 546 -5.64 -9.55 -52.39
CA LEU A 546 -6.93 -10.19 -52.09
C LEU A 546 -7.63 -9.58 -50.85
N ARG A 547 -8.71 -8.87 -51.18
CA ARG A 547 -9.99 -8.70 -50.46
C ARG A 547 -10.03 -8.34 -48.96
N THR A 548 -10.49 -7.11 -48.74
CA THR A 548 -11.22 -6.64 -47.56
C THR A 548 -12.48 -7.46 -47.31
N SER A 549 -12.63 -7.98 -46.08
CA SER A 549 -13.91 -8.49 -45.57
C SER A 549 -14.43 -7.52 -44.50
N ALA A 550 -15.52 -6.84 -44.84
CA ALA A 550 -16.28 -5.99 -43.95
C ALA A 550 -17.26 -6.84 -43.12
N LYS A 551 -16.82 -7.25 -41.93
CA LYS A 551 -17.64 -7.61 -40.75
C LYS A 551 -16.70 -8.14 -39.65
N MET A 552 -16.13 -7.21 -38.88
CA MET A 552 -15.52 -7.54 -37.59
C MET A 552 -15.99 -6.49 -36.61
N LYS A 553 -16.79 -6.93 -35.62
CA LYS A 553 -17.18 -6.08 -34.50
C LYS A 553 -15.90 -5.69 -33.74
N PRO A 554 -15.82 -4.48 -33.17
CA PRO A 554 -14.67 -4.08 -32.37
C PRO A 554 -14.47 -5.09 -31.25
N ILE A 555 -13.25 -5.58 -31.08
CA ILE A 555 -12.85 -6.29 -29.87
C ILE A 555 -12.72 -5.22 -28.79
N GLU A 556 -13.69 -5.16 -27.88
CA GLU A 556 -13.48 -4.52 -26.59
C GLU A 556 -12.42 -5.33 -25.86
N GLU A 557 -11.22 -4.77 -25.70
CA GLU A 557 -10.27 -5.26 -24.70
C GLU A 557 -10.90 -5.00 -23.32
N SER A 558 -11.48 -6.05 -22.75
CA SER A 558 -11.82 -6.10 -21.34
C SER A 558 -10.53 -5.95 -20.53
N VAL A 559 -10.50 -4.86 -19.77
CA VAL A 559 -9.84 -4.66 -18.47
C VAL A 559 -9.28 -5.95 -17.87
N GLU A 560 -8.02 -5.93 -17.41
CA GLU A 560 -7.36 -6.97 -16.57
C GLU A 560 -8.37 -7.86 -15.86
N ASP A 561 -8.62 -9.05 -16.42
CA ASP A 561 -9.54 -10.01 -15.82
C ASP A 561 -8.99 -10.42 -14.45
N ASP A 562 -9.82 -10.22 -13.43
CA ASP A 562 -9.62 -10.77 -12.10
C ASP A 562 -9.37 -12.29 -12.26
N VAL A 563 -8.19 -12.77 -11.85
CA VAL A 563 -7.79 -14.20 -11.92
C VAL A 563 -8.74 -15.16 -11.16
N PHE A 564 -9.77 -14.64 -10.49
CA PHE A 564 -10.80 -15.41 -9.84
C PHE A 564 -12.20 -14.81 -10.10
N GLU A 565 -12.77 -15.07 -11.27
CA GLU A 565 -14.22 -15.03 -11.43
C GLU A 565 -14.85 -16.24 -10.72
N ALA A 566 -15.85 -15.97 -9.88
CA ALA A 566 -16.75 -17.02 -9.41
C ALA A 566 -17.68 -17.44 -10.56
N PRO A 567 -18.04 -18.73 -10.69
CA PRO A 567 -18.89 -19.17 -11.79
C PRO A 567 -20.21 -18.41 -11.77
N SER A 568 -20.56 -17.81 -12.90
CA SER A 568 -21.84 -17.19 -13.13
C SER A 568 -22.96 -18.22 -12.90
N ALA A 569 -24.00 -17.82 -12.18
CA ALA A 569 -25.17 -18.65 -11.98
C ALA A 569 -25.83 -18.90 -13.35
N ASP A 570 -25.74 -20.15 -13.82
CA ASP A 570 -26.42 -20.58 -15.03
C ASP A 570 -27.92 -20.31 -14.89
N LYS A 571 -28.43 -19.62 -15.91
CA LYS A 571 -29.82 -19.25 -16.07
C LYS A 571 -30.59 -20.53 -16.38
N LEU A 572 -31.29 -21.08 -15.39
CA LEU A 572 -32.19 -22.21 -15.55
C LEU A 572 -33.32 -21.83 -16.53
N GLU A 573 -33.17 -22.17 -17.81
CA GLU A 573 -34.28 -22.16 -18.75
C GLU A 573 -35.20 -23.36 -18.45
N LEU A 574 -36.41 -23.04 -18.01
CA LEU A 574 -37.47 -24.00 -17.75
C LEU A 574 -38.06 -24.46 -19.09
N GLN A 575 -37.60 -25.58 -19.61
CA GLN A 575 -38.19 -26.24 -20.78
C GLN A 575 -39.48 -26.96 -20.34
N ARG A 576 -40.65 -26.39 -20.65
CA ARG A 576 -41.94 -27.09 -20.60
C ARG A 576 -42.19 -27.79 -21.92
N LEU A 577 -42.60 -29.06 -21.86
CA LEU A 577 -43.40 -29.78 -22.86
C LEU A 577 -43.82 -31.14 -22.25
N PRO A 578 -44.99 -31.68 -22.58
CA PRO A 578 -46.34 -31.11 -22.62
C PRO A 578 -47.02 -31.07 -21.24
#